data_AF-A0A6D0EQ71-F1
#
_entry.id   AF-A0A6D0EQ71-F1
#
_cell.length_a   1.000
_cell.length_b   1.000
_cell.length_c   1.000
_cell.angle_alpha   90.00
_cell.angle_beta   90.00
_cell.angle_gamma   90.00
#
_symmetry.space_group_name_H-M   'P 1'
#
loop_
_entity.id
_entity.type
_entity.pdbx_description
1 polymer ?
#
loop_
_entity_poly.entity_id
_entity_poly.type
_entity_poly.pdbx_seq_one_letter_code
_entity_poly.pdbx_strand_id
1 'polypeptide(L)' 'SGDDMEALAFAWLAWRTLAGLPGNLPSVTGASQETVLGAIFPANP' A
#
# COMPACT_ATOMS: atom_id res chain seq x y z
N SER A 1 -18.06 9.15 -1.47
CA SER A 1 -17.55 10.01 -0.39
C SER A 1 -16.03 10.08 -0.48
N GLY A 2 -15.36 10.99 0.22
CA GLY A 2 -13.90 10.94 0.41
C GLY A 2 -13.48 9.66 1.14
N ASP A 3 -14.27 9.23 2.12
CA ASP A 3 -14.01 8.02 2.92
C ASP A 3 -13.97 6.74 2.07
N ASP A 4 -14.86 6.61 1.08
CA ASP A 4 -14.87 5.46 0.17
C ASP A 4 -13.57 5.39 -0.66
N MET A 5 -13.05 6.56 -1.06
CA MET A 5 -11.82 6.66 -1.83
C MET A 5 -10.61 6.29 -0.96
N GLU A 6 -10.56 6.74 0.29
CA GLU A 6 -9.50 6.36 1.23
C GLU A 6 -9.51 4.86 1.54
N ALA A 7 -10.70 4.28 1.76
CA ALA A 7 -10.85 2.84 1.97
C ALA A 7 -10.35 2.03 0.74
N LEU A 8 -10.71 2.46 -0.47
CA LEU A 8 -10.21 1.85 -1.70
C LEU A 8 -8.70 2.01 -1.87
N ALA A 9 -8.12 3.13 -1.44
CA ALA A 9 -6.67 3.34 -1.47
C ALA A 9 -5.93 2.33 -0.58
N PHE A 10 -6.43 2.04 0.63
CA PHE A 10 -5.86 0.99 1.49
C PHE A 10 -6.03 -0.41 0.90
N ALA A 11 -7.20 -0.72 0.32
CA ALA A 11 -7.41 -2.00 -0.37
C ALA A 11 -6.44 -2.20 -1.54
N TRP A 12 -6.20 -1.13 -2.32
CA TRP A 12 -5.23 -1.14 -3.41
C TRP A 12 -3.79 -1.30 -2.90
N LEU A 13 -3.42 -0.65 -1.79
CA LEU A 13 -2.10 -0.83 -1.16
C LEU A 13 -1.88 -2.27 -0.73
N ALA A 14 -2.89 -2.92 -0.13
CA ALA A 14 -2.79 -4.34 0.23
C ALA A 14 -2.55 -5.24 -0.99
N TRP A 15 -3.22 -4.97 -2.12
CA TRP A 15 -2.95 -5.68 -3.38
C TRP A 15 -1.52 -5.45 -3.89
N ARG A 16 -1.00 -4.21 -3.81
CA ARG A 16 0.41 -3.91 -4.15
C ARG A 16 1.39 -4.67 -3.25
N THR A 17 1.12 -4.78 -1.95
CA THR A 17 1.92 -5.58 -1.01
C THR A 17 1.96 -7.05 -1.44
N LEU A 18 0.81 -7.64 -1.75
CA LEU A 18 0.71 -9.03 -2.21
C LEU A 18 1.43 -9.27 -3.54
N ALA A 19 1.40 -8.29 -4.45
CA ALA A 19 2.10 -8.35 -5.73
C ALA A 19 3.61 -8.00 -5.63
N GLY A 20 4.11 -7.60 -4.46
CA GLY A 20 5.50 -7.17 -4.27
C GLY A 20 5.85 -5.87 -5.01
N LEU A 21 4.86 -5.01 -5.26
CA LEU A 21 5.03 -3.78 -6.03
C LEU A 21 5.05 -2.54 -5.11
N PRO A 22 5.81 -1.48 -5.46
CA PRO A 22 5.90 -0.27 -4.62
C PRO A 22 4.56 0.38 -4.32
N GLY A 23 4.34 0.82 -3.08
CA GLY A 23 3.12 1.52 -2.67
C GLY A 23 3.28 3.04 -2.57
N ASN A 24 4.53 3.54 -2.53
CA ASN A 24 4.86 4.95 -2.44
C ASN A 24 5.28 5.53 -3.79
N LEU A 25 5.25 6.86 -3.86
CA LEU A 25 5.89 7.63 -4.91
C LEU A 25 6.91 8.59 -4.25
N PRO A 26 8.23 8.39 -4.44
CA PRO A 26 9.27 9.17 -3.74
C PRO A 26 9.13 10.69 -3.90
N SER A 27 8.72 11.17 -5.08
CA SER A 27 8.52 12.61 -5.32
C SER A 27 7.39 13.22 -4.48
N VAL A 28 6.47 12.40 -3.96
CA VAL A 28 5.38 12.83 -3.07
C VAL A 28 5.75 12.60 -1.61
N THR A 29 6.40 11.48 -1.28
CA THR A 29 6.68 11.12 0.13
C THR A 29 8.03 11.62 0.65
N GLY A 30 8.94 12.07 -0.22
CA GLY A 30 10.32 12.40 0.13
C GLY A 30 11.18 11.18 0.50
N ALA A 31 10.74 9.97 0.17
CA ALA A 31 11.51 8.75 0.41
C ALA A 31 12.73 8.69 -0.51
N SER A 32 13.80 7.99 -0.10
CA SER A 32 15.00 7.80 -0.93
C SER A 32 14.77 6.88 -2.12
N GLN A 33 13.74 6.03 -2.10
CA GLN A 33 13.45 5.04 -3.13
C GLN A 33 11.99 4.60 -3.14
N GLU A 34 11.59 3.93 -4.22
CA GLU A 34 10.36 3.16 -4.30
C GLU A 34 10.42 1.95 -3.36
N THR A 35 9.33 1.71 -2.64
CA THR A 35 9.23 0.77 -1.52
C THR A 35 7.84 0.14 -1.46
N VAL A 36 7.78 -1.16 -1.24
CA VAL A 36 6.53 -1.87 -0.93
C VAL A 36 6.05 -1.43 0.45
N LEU A 37 4.80 -0.96 0.56
CA LEU A 37 4.21 -0.56 1.84
C LEU A 37 3.37 -1.69 2.42
N GLY A 38 3.32 -1.79 3.75
CA GLY A 38 2.53 -2.78 4.48
C GLY A 38 3.29 -4.02 4.92
N ALA A 39 2.58 -4.93 5.59
CA ALA A 39 3.08 -6.23 6.05
C ALA A 39 1.96 -7.27 5.93
N ILE A 40 2.34 -8.52 5.66
CA ILE A 40 1.39 -9.64 5.54
C ILE A 40 1.27 -10.31 6.91
N PHE A 41 0.05 -10.32 7.44
CA PHE A 41 -0.31 -11.07 8.64
C PHE A 41 -1.18 -12.25 8.19
N PRO A 42 -0.63 -13.48 8.14
CA PRO A 42 -1.41 -14.64 7.74
C PRO A 42 -2.63 -14.83 8.65
N ALA A 43 -3.76 -15.21 8.05
CA ALA A 43 -4.90 -15.65 8.85
C ALA A 43 -4.49 -16.86 9.69
N ASN A 44 -4.90 -16.88 10.95
CA ASN A 44 -4.75 -18.08 11.77
C ASN A 44 -5.53 -19.24 11.10
N PRO A 45 -5.06 -20.50 11.22
CA PRO A 45 -5.80 -21.65 10.70
C PRO A 45 -7.21 -21.77 11.29
#